data_AF-A0A8T0UCA0-F1
#
_entry.id   AF-A0A8T0UCA0-F1
#
_cell.length_a   1.000
_cell.length_b   1.000
_cell.length_c   1.000
_cell.angle_alpha   90.00
_cell.angle_beta   90.00
_cell.angle_gamma   90.00
#
_symmetry.space_group_name_H-M   'P 1'
#
loop_
_entity.id
_entity.type
_entity.pdbx_description
1 polymer ?
#
loop_
_entity_poly.entity_id
_entity_poly.type
_entity_poly.pdbx_seq_one_letter_code
_entity_poly.pdbx_strand_id
1 'polypeptide(L)'
;MMCDFSASRHEGGDVSLGEQVVAQKDIFRYLGSMLQKDGGIDEDVRHKISAGWLKWCQASGVLCDRRVPQKLKDKFYRTTIRPAMLYGAECWPTKRRHVQQLSVAEMRMLRWFCGHTRRDRVRNEVIRERVGAAPIEEKLIQHRLRWFGHVQRRPPEAPVRSGVLKRVDKVKRGRGRLKLTWDESVKRDLKDWNISEEVALDRSAWRLAINVPEL
;
A
#
# COMPACT_ATOMS: atom_id res chain seq x y z
N MET A 1 -3.93 -29.36 -3.54
CA MET A 1 -2.71 -28.67 -3.97
C MET A 1 -2.00 -28.19 -2.71
N MET A 2 -0.89 -28.81 -2.36
CA MET A 2 -0.11 -28.47 -1.16
C MET A 2 1.17 -27.80 -1.65
N CYS A 3 1.28 -26.49 -1.44
CA CYS A 3 2.48 -25.73 -1.81
C CYS A 3 3.44 -25.79 -0.63
N ASP A 4 4.48 -26.62 -0.74
CA ASP A 4 5.56 -26.68 0.24
C ASP A 4 6.53 -25.50 0.01
N PHE A 5 6.41 -24.48 0.86
CA PHE A 5 7.42 -23.43 0.98
C PHE A 5 8.56 -23.91 1.88
N SER A 6 9.29 -24.94 1.46
CA SER A 6 10.48 -25.39 2.18
C SER A 6 11.62 -24.38 1.97
N ALA A 7 12.27 -23.99 3.07
CA ALA A 7 13.30 -22.95 3.11
C ALA A 7 14.71 -23.45 2.73
N SER A 8 14.82 -24.44 1.85
CA SER A 8 16.08 -24.67 1.15
C SER A 8 16.25 -23.54 0.15
N ARG A 9 17.32 -22.74 0.29
CA ARG A 9 17.77 -21.87 -0.81
C ARG A 9 18.08 -22.80 -1.98
N HIS A 10 17.15 -22.92 -2.92
CA HIS A 10 17.46 -23.50 -4.22
C HIS A 10 18.34 -22.47 -4.93
N GLU A 11 19.65 -22.65 -4.77
CA GLU A 11 20.60 -22.10 -5.74
C GLU A 11 20.35 -22.84 -7.06
N GLY A 12 19.78 -22.14 -8.03
CA GLY A 12 19.86 -22.49 -9.45
C GLY A 12 19.21 -23.80 -9.89
N GLY A 13 17.97 -24.09 -9.49
CA GLY A 13 17.15 -25.13 -10.13
C GLY A 13 16.26 -24.54 -11.23
N ASP A 14 16.25 -25.12 -12.42
CA ASP A 14 15.29 -24.74 -13.47
C ASP A 14 13.85 -24.93 -12.99
N VAL A 15 13.01 -23.91 -13.13
CA VAL A 15 11.59 -23.98 -12.76
C VAL A 15 10.84 -24.45 -14.00
N SER A 16 10.37 -25.69 -14.02
CA SER A 16 9.56 -26.20 -15.13
C SER A 16 8.06 -26.10 -14.84
N LEU A 17 7.29 -25.69 -15.86
CA LEU A 17 5.84 -25.83 -15.90
C LEU A 17 5.51 -26.94 -16.90
N GLY A 18 5.29 -28.16 -16.40
CA GLY A 18 5.23 -29.34 -17.25
C GLY A 18 6.60 -29.63 -17.88
N GLU A 19 6.66 -29.69 -19.21
CA GLU A 19 7.90 -29.92 -19.97
C GLU A 19 8.67 -28.63 -20.28
N GLN A 20 8.09 -27.45 -20.02
CA GLN A 20 8.70 -26.17 -20.37
C GLN A 20 9.49 -25.57 -19.21
N VAL A 21 10.79 -25.35 -19.40
CA VAL A 21 11.62 -24.58 -18.47
C VAL A 21 11.28 -23.10 -18.56
N VAL A 22 10.92 -22.50 -17.42
CA VAL A 22 10.60 -21.09 -17.27
C VAL A 22 11.75 -20.37 -16.57
N ALA A 23 12.20 -19.28 -17.19
CA ALA A 23 13.26 -18.46 -16.63
C ALA A 23 12.86 -17.86 -15.27
N GLN A 24 13.69 -18.09 -14.25
CA GLN A 24 13.55 -17.41 -12.98
C GLN A 24 13.79 -15.91 -13.16
N LYS A 25 12.96 -15.08 -12.52
CA LYS A 25 13.13 -13.63 -12.49
C LYS A 25 13.18 -13.15 -11.06
N ASP A 26 14.11 -12.23 -10.77
CA ASP A 26 14.21 -11.61 -9.45
C ASP A 26 13.04 -10.66 -9.16
N ILE A 27 12.43 -10.11 -10.21
CA ILE A 27 11.26 -9.23 -10.15
C ILE A 27 10.23 -9.72 -11.18
N PHE A 28 9.00 -9.94 -10.72
CA PHE A 28 7.91 -10.43 -11.56
C PHE A 28 6.63 -9.62 -11.36
N ARG A 29 5.93 -9.29 -12.44
CA ARG A 29 4.64 -8.59 -12.37
C ARG A 29 3.51 -9.61 -12.31
N TYR A 30 2.70 -9.56 -11.25
CA TYR A 30 1.54 -10.42 -11.06
C TYR A 30 0.32 -9.60 -10.65
N LEU A 31 -0.78 -9.71 -11.42
CA LEU A 31 -2.04 -9.00 -11.18
C LEU A 31 -1.88 -7.49 -10.90
N GLY A 32 -0.87 -6.88 -11.54
CA GLY A 32 -0.55 -5.46 -11.40
C GLY A 32 0.39 -5.10 -10.25
N SER A 33 0.82 -6.04 -9.40
CA SER A 33 1.84 -5.84 -8.36
C SER A 33 3.19 -6.42 -8.75
N MET A 34 4.27 -5.84 -8.22
CA MET A 34 5.64 -6.28 -8.44
C MET A 34 6.11 -7.16 -7.28
N LEU A 35 6.36 -8.44 -7.56
CA LEU A 35 6.89 -9.41 -6.61
C LEU A 35 8.40 -9.44 -6.71
N GLN A 36 9.09 -9.28 -5.58
CA GLN A 36 10.54 -9.39 -5.49
C GLN A 36 10.95 -10.72 -4.86
N LYS A 37 12.01 -11.33 -5.37
CA LYS A 37 12.58 -12.59 -4.86
C LYS A 37 12.91 -12.55 -3.38
N ASP A 38 13.33 -11.41 -2.86
CA ASP A 38 13.66 -11.24 -1.45
C ASP A 38 12.43 -10.96 -0.56
N GLY A 39 11.23 -10.87 -1.12
CA GLY A 39 10.00 -10.49 -0.42
C GLY A 39 9.94 -9.00 -0.06
N GLY A 40 10.80 -8.17 -0.65
CA GLY A 40 10.72 -6.71 -0.55
C GLY A 40 9.50 -6.14 -1.28
N ILE A 41 9.15 -4.90 -0.91
CA ILE A 41 8.07 -4.12 -1.55
C ILE A 41 8.60 -2.86 -2.25
N ASP A 42 9.92 -2.68 -2.32
CA ASP A 42 10.55 -1.49 -2.89
C ASP A 42 10.11 -1.28 -4.35
N GLU A 43 10.10 -2.35 -5.16
CA GLU A 43 9.70 -2.27 -6.57
C GLU A 43 8.19 -2.07 -6.73
N ASP A 44 7.37 -2.65 -5.87
CA ASP A 44 5.92 -2.46 -5.93
C ASP A 44 5.56 -1.01 -5.57
N VAL A 45 6.17 -0.45 -4.52
CA VAL A 45 6.00 0.97 -4.15
C VAL A 45 6.38 1.89 -5.31
N ARG A 46 7.53 1.67 -5.96
CA ARG A 46 7.93 2.46 -7.13
C ARG A 46 6.95 2.30 -8.28
N HIS A 47 6.52 1.07 -8.56
CA HIS A 47 5.55 0.79 -9.61
C HIS A 47 4.22 1.51 -9.39
N LYS A 48 3.68 1.52 -8.16
CA LYS A 48 2.44 2.24 -7.83
C LYS A 48 2.59 3.74 -7.87
N ILE A 49 3.73 4.29 -7.43
CA ILE A 49 4.03 5.72 -7.59
C ILE A 49 4.02 6.09 -9.07
N SER A 50 4.67 5.30 -9.92
CA SER A 50 4.66 5.50 -11.38
C SER A 50 3.24 5.38 -11.97
N ALA A 51 2.43 4.43 -11.49
CA ALA A 51 1.03 4.29 -11.92
C ALA A 51 0.19 5.53 -11.55
N GLY A 52 0.36 6.06 -10.34
CA GLY A 52 -0.26 7.32 -9.91
C GLY A 52 0.18 8.50 -10.77
N TRP A 53 1.49 8.61 -11.04
CA TRP A 53 2.03 9.64 -11.92
C TRP A 53 1.47 9.56 -13.34
N LEU A 54 1.32 8.37 -13.90
CA LEU A 54 0.75 8.21 -15.24
C LEU A 54 -0.69 8.76 -15.30
N LYS A 55 -1.51 8.46 -14.28
CA LYS A 55 -2.87 9.00 -14.17
C LYS A 55 -2.89 10.51 -14.00
N TRP A 56 -1.94 11.05 -13.23
CA TRP A 56 -1.78 12.48 -13.07
C TRP A 56 -1.36 13.15 -14.39
N CYS A 57 -0.37 12.62 -15.10
CA CYS A 57 0.16 13.17 -16.35
C CYS A 57 -0.92 13.26 -17.42
N GLN A 58 -1.74 12.22 -17.56
CA GLN A 58 -2.86 12.17 -18.50
C GLN A 58 -3.86 13.33 -18.37
N ALA A 59 -4.01 13.88 -17.16
CA ALA A 59 -4.95 14.96 -16.87
C ALA A 59 -4.25 16.29 -16.52
N SER A 60 -2.92 16.32 -16.53
CA SER A 60 -2.12 17.46 -16.05
C SER A 60 -2.41 18.77 -16.79
N GLY A 61 -2.68 18.73 -18.10
CA GLY A 61 -3.04 19.92 -18.88
C GLY A 61 -4.31 20.61 -18.36
N VAL A 62 -5.28 19.84 -17.87
CA VAL A 62 -6.52 20.38 -17.25
C VAL A 62 -6.29 20.70 -15.79
N LEU A 63 -5.68 19.78 -15.03
CA LEU A 63 -5.53 19.89 -13.59
C LEU A 63 -4.56 21.00 -13.16
N CYS A 64 -3.62 21.41 -14.02
CA CYS A 64 -2.74 22.54 -13.75
C CYS A 64 -3.34 23.89 -14.15
N ASP A 65 -4.48 23.94 -14.86
CA ASP A 65 -5.16 25.20 -15.19
C ASP A 65 -5.75 25.82 -13.90
N ARG A 66 -5.51 27.12 -13.69
CA ARG A 66 -6.02 27.87 -12.54
C ARG A 66 -7.53 28.07 -12.59
N ARG A 67 -8.14 28.01 -13.77
CA ARG A 67 -9.59 28.13 -13.99
C ARG A 67 -10.36 26.90 -13.54
N VAL A 68 -9.69 25.75 -13.43
CA VAL A 68 -10.33 24.52 -12.97
C VAL A 68 -10.61 24.60 -11.46
N PRO A 69 -11.87 24.39 -11.03
CA PRO A 69 -12.22 24.45 -9.61
C PRO A 69 -11.43 23.44 -8.78
N GLN A 70 -10.98 23.86 -7.59
CA GLN A 70 -10.22 22.99 -6.70
C GLN A 70 -10.98 21.72 -6.32
N LYS A 71 -12.30 21.81 -6.11
CA LYS A 71 -13.17 20.65 -5.85
C LYS A 71 -13.09 19.57 -6.93
N LEU A 72 -12.87 19.95 -8.20
CA LEU A 72 -12.72 18.98 -9.28
C LEU A 72 -11.35 18.30 -9.24
N LYS A 73 -10.29 19.06 -8.95
CA LYS A 73 -8.92 18.53 -8.80
C LYS A 73 -8.85 17.54 -7.64
N ASP A 74 -9.50 17.89 -6.54
CA ASP A 74 -9.69 17.04 -5.38
C ASP A 74 -10.38 15.72 -5.75
N LYS A 75 -11.57 15.81 -6.34
CA LYS A 75 -12.32 14.62 -6.75
C LYS A 75 -11.48 13.73 -7.66
N PHE A 76 -10.80 14.30 -8.65
CA PHE A 76 -9.92 13.56 -9.55
C PHE A 76 -8.78 12.86 -8.81
N TYR A 77 -8.12 13.55 -7.88
CA TYR A 77 -7.08 12.96 -7.06
C TYR A 77 -7.60 11.75 -6.28
N ARG A 78 -8.72 11.93 -5.57
CA ARG A 78 -9.31 10.90 -4.73
C ARG A 78 -9.81 9.70 -5.52
N THR A 79 -10.36 9.91 -6.72
CA THR A 79 -10.98 8.83 -7.52
C THR A 79 -10.02 8.12 -8.46
N THR A 80 -8.96 8.80 -8.91
CA THR A 80 -8.14 8.29 -10.02
C THR A 80 -6.69 8.08 -9.61
N ILE A 81 -6.07 9.05 -8.94
CA ILE A 81 -4.63 9.01 -8.63
C ILE A 81 -4.37 8.19 -7.37
N ARG A 82 -5.05 8.54 -6.26
CA ARG A 82 -4.84 7.87 -4.97
C ARG A 82 -5.13 6.36 -5.06
N PRO A 83 -6.22 5.89 -5.71
CA PRO A 83 -6.45 4.46 -5.86
C PRO A 83 -5.38 3.76 -6.71
N ALA A 84 -4.84 4.42 -7.75
CA ALA A 84 -3.74 3.86 -8.54
C ALA A 84 -2.45 3.70 -7.71
N MET A 85 -2.19 4.63 -6.77
CA MET A 85 -1.04 4.57 -5.87
C MET A 85 -1.20 3.55 -4.73
N LEU A 86 -2.43 3.30 -4.28
CA LEU A 86 -2.72 2.46 -3.12
C LEU A 86 -3.25 1.06 -3.48
N TYR A 87 -3.41 0.74 -4.76
CA TYR A 87 -3.86 -0.58 -5.18
C TYR A 87 -2.90 -1.67 -4.68
N GLY A 88 -3.42 -2.65 -3.92
CA GLY A 88 -2.64 -3.76 -3.36
C GLY A 88 -1.76 -3.38 -2.17
N ALA A 89 -1.81 -2.11 -1.73
CA ALA A 89 -0.97 -1.62 -0.64
C ALA A 89 -1.45 -2.09 0.74
N GLU A 90 -2.68 -2.58 0.84
CA GLU A 90 -3.24 -3.17 2.06
C GLU A 90 -2.43 -4.34 2.61
N CYS A 91 -1.67 -5.05 1.76
CA CYS A 91 -0.83 -6.19 2.11
C CYS A 91 0.65 -5.82 2.36
N TRP A 92 1.02 -4.54 2.22
CA TRP A 92 2.41 -4.13 2.34
C TRP A 92 2.88 -4.02 3.80
N PRO A 93 4.02 -4.63 4.17
CA PRO A 93 4.72 -4.31 5.42
C PRO A 93 5.51 -2.99 5.27
N THR A 94 4.87 -1.85 5.56
CA THR A 94 5.47 -0.55 5.27
C THR A 94 6.44 -0.04 6.36
N LYS A 95 7.65 0.27 5.91
CA LYS A 95 8.69 1.04 6.62
C LYS A 95 8.49 2.54 6.37
N ARG A 96 9.04 3.39 7.25
CA ARG A 96 9.00 4.86 7.12
C ARG A 96 9.47 5.37 5.75
N ARG A 97 10.53 4.77 5.18
CA ARG A 97 11.03 5.15 3.83
C ARG A 97 9.96 5.00 2.73
N HIS A 98 9.13 3.96 2.79
CA HIS A 98 8.11 3.68 1.78
C HIS A 98 6.96 4.68 1.88
N VAL A 99 6.52 4.95 3.10
CA VAL A 99 5.52 5.98 3.39
C VAL A 99 6.03 7.35 2.93
N GLN A 100 7.29 7.68 3.22
CA GLN A 100 7.91 8.93 2.78
C GLN A 100 7.94 9.06 1.26
N GLN A 101 8.25 7.97 0.53
CA GLN A 101 8.22 7.97 -0.95
C GLN A 101 6.81 8.29 -1.49
N LEU A 102 5.77 7.66 -0.92
CA LEU A 102 4.37 7.93 -1.28
C LEU A 102 3.98 9.39 -0.97
N SER A 103 4.31 9.87 0.23
CA SER A 103 3.99 11.24 0.67
C SER A 103 4.71 12.29 -0.19
N VAL A 104 5.97 12.05 -0.58
CA VAL A 104 6.70 12.96 -1.47
C VAL A 104 6.06 12.99 -2.87
N ALA A 105 5.67 11.84 -3.40
CA ALA A 105 5.00 11.76 -4.70
C ALA A 105 3.63 12.46 -4.67
N GLU A 106 2.80 12.18 -3.65
CA GLU A 106 1.52 12.84 -3.40
C GLU A 106 1.70 14.36 -3.35
N MET A 107 2.55 14.86 -2.46
CA MET A 107 2.71 16.30 -2.27
C MET A 107 3.23 17.01 -3.52
N ARG A 108 4.04 16.35 -4.34
CA ARG A 108 4.49 16.90 -5.62
C ARG A 108 3.33 17.07 -6.59
N MET A 109 2.45 16.08 -6.71
CA MET A 109 1.24 16.14 -7.54
C MET A 109 0.25 17.20 -7.04
N LEU A 110 -0.02 17.24 -5.72
CA LEU A 110 -0.94 18.20 -5.11
C LEU A 110 -0.46 19.65 -5.22
N ARG A 111 0.85 19.89 -5.06
CA ARG A 111 1.41 21.23 -5.25
C ARG A 111 1.17 21.74 -6.67
N TRP A 112 1.36 20.87 -7.67
CA TRP A 112 1.14 21.26 -9.06
C TRP A 112 -0.34 21.55 -9.36
N PHE A 113 -1.29 20.82 -8.75
CA PHE A 113 -2.71 21.18 -8.83
C PHE A 113 -3.01 22.58 -8.34
N CYS A 114 -2.33 23.00 -7.28
CA CYS A 114 -2.47 24.33 -6.72
C CYS A 114 -1.58 25.38 -7.40
N GLY A 115 -0.83 25.01 -8.44
CA GLY A 115 0.10 25.91 -9.13
C GLY A 115 1.29 26.34 -8.28
N HIS A 116 1.66 25.53 -7.28
CA HIS A 116 2.76 25.80 -6.37
C HIS A 116 4.01 25.00 -6.71
N THR A 117 5.16 25.63 -6.49
CA THR A 117 6.47 24.99 -6.58
C THR A 117 7.08 24.78 -5.19
N ARG A 118 8.25 24.12 -5.13
CA ARG A 118 9.02 24.03 -3.88
C ARG A 118 9.59 25.38 -3.43
N ARG A 119 9.78 26.34 -4.36
CA ARG A 119 10.33 27.67 -4.06
C ARG A 119 9.37 28.54 -3.25
N ASP A 120 8.07 28.30 -3.39
CA ASP A 120 7.02 29.06 -2.71
C ASP A 120 6.99 28.80 -1.19
N ARG A 121 7.70 27.78 -0.71
CA ARG A 121 7.82 27.40 0.71
C ARG A 121 6.47 27.26 1.47
N VAL A 122 5.37 27.08 0.74
CA VAL A 122 4.04 26.80 1.33
C VAL A 122 4.11 25.48 2.09
N ARG A 123 3.58 25.44 3.31
CA ARG A 123 3.53 24.23 4.15
C ARG A 123 2.69 23.12 3.50
N ASN A 124 3.01 21.85 3.78
CA ASN A 124 2.29 20.73 3.19
C ASN A 124 0.83 20.67 3.65
N GLU A 125 0.59 20.99 4.92
CA GLU A 125 -0.75 21.05 5.53
C GLU A 125 -1.67 21.99 4.74
N VAL A 126 -1.21 23.21 4.44
CA VAL A 126 -1.97 24.21 3.67
C VAL A 126 -2.32 23.72 2.26
N ILE A 127 -1.40 23.01 1.60
CA ILE A 127 -1.68 22.44 0.27
C ILE A 127 -2.74 21.34 0.37
N ARG A 128 -2.69 20.51 1.40
CA ARG A 128 -3.66 19.43 1.62
C ARG A 128 -5.04 19.98 1.95
N GLU A 129 -5.15 20.96 2.84
CA GLU A 129 -6.41 21.66 3.15
C GLU A 129 -7.01 22.32 1.90
N ARG A 130 -6.18 22.96 1.08
CA ARG A 130 -6.65 23.62 -0.16
C ARG A 130 -7.23 22.64 -1.17
N VAL A 131 -6.67 21.44 -1.25
CA VAL A 131 -7.21 20.36 -2.10
C VAL A 131 -8.34 19.63 -1.37
N GLY A 132 -8.37 19.61 -0.03
CA GLY A 132 -9.24 18.74 0.76
C GLY A 132 -8.72 17.29 0.83
N ALA A 133 -7.43 17.04 0.60
CA ALA A 133 -6.89 15.69 0.54
C ALA A 133 -6.33 15.24 1.90
N ALA A 134 -6.90 14.18 2.46
CA ALA A 134 -6.27 13.51 3.61
C ALA A 134 -4.89 12.94 3.24
N PRO A 135 -3.93 12.89 4.19
CA PRO A 135 -2.60 12.36 3.96
C PRO A 135 -2.63 10.91 3.43
N ILE A 136 -1.82 10.63 2.39
CA ILE A 136 -1.74 9.27 1.82
C ILE A 136 -1.31 8.20 2.83
N GLU A 137 -0.53 8.57 3.84
CA GLU A 137 -0.14 7.67 4.94
C GLU A 137 -1.34 7.16 5.73
N GLU A 138 -2.24 8.06 6.13
CA GLU A 138 -3.44 7.69 6.88
C GLU A 138 -4.38 6.84 6.02
N LYS A 139 -4.52 7.18 4.74
CA LYS A 139 -5.30 6.38 3.79
C LYS A 139 -4.71 4.99 3.55
N LEU A 140 -3.39 4.88 3.50
CA LEU A 140 -2.70 3.60 3.43
C LEU A 140 -2.99 2.74 4.67
N ILE A 141 -2.91 3.34 5.87
CA ILE A 141 -3.23 2.64 7.13
C ILE A 141 -4.70 2.22 7.14
N GLN A 142 -5.63 3.10 6.77
CA GLN A 142 -7.04 2.79 6.64
C GLN A 142 -7.29 1.59 5.71
N HIS A 143 -6.62 1.54 4.55
CA HIS A 143 -6.73 0.41 3.61
C HIS A 143 -6.25 -0.91 4.23
N ARG A 144 -5.10 -0.89 4.91
CA ARG A 144 -4.55 -2.05 5.60
C ARG A 144 -5.44 -2.54 6.75
N LEU A 145 -5.95 -1.63 7.59
CA LEU A 145 -6.87 -1.99 8.66
C LEU A 145 -8.24 -2.44 8.13
N ARG A 146 -8.72 -1.87 7.02
CA ARG A 146 -9.94 -2.35 6.34
C ARG A 146 -9.78 -3.79 5.89
N TRP A 147 -8.63 -4.13 5.31
CA TRP A 147 -8.30 -5.51 4.94
C TRP A 147 -8.17 -6.41 6.16
N PHE A 148 -7.45 -6.00 7.20
CA PHE A 148 -7.33 -6.74 8.44
C PHE A 148 -8.69 -7.12 9.04
N GLY A 149 -9.60 -6.16 9.19
CA GLY A 149 -10.94 -6.45 9.68
C GLY A 149 -11.71 -7.41 8.75
N HIS A 150 -11.50 -7.32 7.43
CA HIS A 150 -12.06 -8.32 6.50
C HIS A 150 -11.54 -9.73 6.82
N VAL A 151 -10.22 -9.90 7.00
CA VAL A 151 -9.58 -11.18 7.34
C VAL A 151 -10.10 -11.73 8.67
N GLN A 152 -10.19 -10.90 9.72
CA GLN A 152 -10.64 -11.33 11.06
C GLN A 152 -12.06 -11.88 11.08
N ARG A 153 -12.95 -11.34 10.24
CA ARG A 153 -14.34 -11.78 10.13
C ARG A 153 -14.54 -13.02 9.25
N ARG A 154 -13.50 -13.53 8.58
CA ARG A 154 -13.59 -14.78 7.81
C ARG A 154 -13.49 -15.99 8.73
N PRO A 155 -14.11 -17.14 8.40
CA PRO A 155 -13.92 -18.36 9.17
C PRO A 155 -12.43 -18.81 9.12
N PRO A 156 -11.91 -19.47 10.17
CA PRO A 156 -10.50 -19.91 10.24
C PRO A 156 -10.03 -20.77 9.07
N GLU A 157 -10.95 -21.52 8.46
CA GLU A 157 -10.73 -22.42 7.33
C GLU A 157 -10.61 -21.67 6.00
N ALA A 158 -11.02 -20.39 5.94
CA ALA A 158 -10.94 -19.60 4.72
C ALA A 158 -9.48 -19.41 4.31
N PRO A 159 -9.11 -19.64 3.03
CA PRO A 159 -7.73 -19.50 2.55
C PRO A 159 -7.07 -18.16 2.90
N VAL A 160 -7.85 -17.09 2.88
CA VAL A 160 -7.42 -15.72 3.21
C VAL A 160 -7.04 -15.58 4.69
N ARG A 161 -7.71 -16.28 5.60
CA ARG A 161 -7.41 -16.27 7.04
C ARG A 161 -6.34 -17.30 7.37
N SER A 162 -6.42 -18.48 6.78
CA SER A 162 -5.43 -19.54 6.99
C SER A 162 -4.05 -19.17 6.46
N GLY A 163 -3.95 -18.51 5.30
CA GLY A 163 -2.66 -18.12 4.71
C GLY A 163 -2.00 -16.93 5.42
N VAL A 164 -2.78 -16.09 6.11
CA VAL A 164 -2.27 -14.97 6.91
C VAL A 164 -1.89 -15.42 8.33
N LEU A 165 -2.66 -16.32 8.94
CA LEU A 165 -2.45 -16.75 10.34
C LEU A 165 -1.61 -18.02 10.50
N LYS A 166 -1.56 -18.92 9.51
CA LYS A 166 -0.70 -20.12 9.59
C LYS A 166 0.74 -19.74 9.27
N ARG A 167 1.45 -19.27 10.29
CA ARG A 167 2.91 -19.25 10.26
C ARG A 167 3.41 -20.69 10.38
N VAL A 168 4.42 -21.04 9.59
CA VAL A 168 5.17 -22.27 9.84
C VAL A 168 6.02 -22.03 11.08
N ASP A 169 5.69 -22.68 12.20
CA ASP A 169 6.34 -22.49 13.51
C ASP A 169 7.85 -22.78 13.51
N LYS A 170 8.37 -23.43 12.45
CA LYS A 170 9.73 -23.97 12.38
C LYS A 170 10.66 -23.25 11.39
N VAL A 171 10.45 -21.98 11.09
CA VAL A 171 11.42 -21.22 10.28
C VAL A 171 12.55 -20.71 11.17
N LYS A 172 13.75 -21.31 11.06
CA LYS A 172 14.98 -20.77 11.67
C LYS A 172 15.21 -19.35 11.12
N ARG A 173 15.11 -18.35 11.99
CA ARG A 173 15.33 -16.94 11.62
C ARG A 173 16.84 -16.69 11.46
N GLY A 174 17.23 -16.00 10.41
CA GLY A 174 18.62 -15.57 10.21
C GLY A 174 19.08 -14.61 11.32
N ARG A 175 20.39 -14.52 11.55
CA ARG A 175 20.99 -13.51 12.45
C ARG A 175 20.80 -12.10 11.86
N GLY A 176 20.40 -11.14 12.69
CA GLY A 176 20.21 -9.73 12.32
C GLY A 176 18.80 -9.20 12.55
N ARG A 177 18.53 -7.95 12.14
CA ARG A 177 17.20 -7.33 12.27
C ARG A 177 16.20 -8.05 11.36
N LEU A 178 15.12 -8.56 11.97
CA LEU A 178 14.05 -9.23 11.24
C LEU A 178 13.37 -8.30 10.23
N LYS A 179 12.97 -8.84 9.08
CA LYS A 179 12.15 -8.11 8.11
C LYS A 179 10.80 -7.82 8.75
N LEU A 180 10.35 -6.56 8.62
CA LEU A 180 9.04 -6.14 9.09
C LEU A 180 7.96 -6.99 8.40
N THR A 181 7.10 -7.60 9.20
CA THR A 181 5.98 -8.41 8.73
C THR A 181 4.71 -7.58 8.60
N TRP A 182 3.73 -8.12 7.86
CA TRP A 182 2.42 -7.48 7.73
C TRP A 182 1.71 -7.40 9.09
N ASP A 183 1.73 -8.48 9.88
CA ASP A 183 1.14 -8.51 11.23
C ASP A 183 1.75 -7.47 12.16
N GLU A 184 3.07 -7.29 12.14
CA GLU A 184 3.74 -6.26 12.92
C GLU A 184 3.34 -4.85 12.47
N SER A 185 3.09 -4.66 11.17
CA SER A 185 2.60 -3.38 10.63
C SER A 185 1.18 -3.10 11.12
N VAL A 186 0.29 -4.10 11.08
CA VAL A 186 -1.09 -3.97 11.59
C VAL A 186 -1.08 -3.69 13.10
N LYS A 187 -0.29 -4.42 13.89
CA LYS A 187 -0.20 -4.21 15.35
C LYS A 187 0.28 -2.81 15.69
N ARG A 188 1.27 -2.29 14.93
CA ARG A 188 1.71 -0.91 15.06
C ARG A 188 0.59 0.07 14.74
N ASP A 189 -0.08 -0.11 13.60
CA ASP A 189 -1.16 0.78 13.16
C ASP A 189 -2.34 0.80 14.17
N LEU A 190 -2.74 -0.36 14.70
CA LEU A 190 -3.75 -0.48 15.76
C LEU A 190 -3.35 0.29 17.03
N LYS A 191 -2.08 0.15 17.44
CA LYS A 191 -1.54 0.85 18.61
C LYS A 191 -1.50 2.35 18.39
N ASP A 192 -1.01 2.79 17.23
CA ASP A 192 -0.86 4.20 16.89
C ASP A 192 -2.24 4.90 16.80
N TRP A 193 -3.29 4.18 16.39
CA TRP A 193 -4.67 4.69 16.31
C TRP A 193 -5.50 4.39 17.56
N ASN A 194 -4.93 3.72 18.56
CA ASN A 194 -5.61 3.30 19.78
C ASN A 194 -6.92 2.51 19.54
N ILE A 195 -6.89 1.57 18.58
CA ILE A 195 -8.03 0.73 18.22
C ILE A 195 -7.80 -0.68 18.77
N SER A 196 -8.79 -1.23 19.49
CA SER A 196 -8.75 -2.63 19.93
C SER A 196 -9.02 -3.58 18.74
N GLU A 197 -8.27 -4.68 18.68
CA GLU A 197 -8.44 -5.74 17.68
C GLU A 197 -9.85 -6.36 17.73
N GLU A 198 -10.46 -6.43 18.91
CA GLU A 198 -11.79 -7.04 19.12
C GLU A 198 -12.90 -6.29 18.37
N VAL A 199 -12.74 -4.97 18.18
CA VAL A 199 -13.67 -4.13 17.42
C VAL A 199 -13.80 -4.61 15.97
N ALA A 200 -12.80 -5.33 15.44
CA ALA A 200 -12.84 -5.86 14.09
C ALA A 200 -14.00 -6.83 13.84
N LEU A 201 -14.59 -7.45 14.87
CA LEU A 201 -15.73 -8.34 14.72
C LEU A 201 -17.02 -7.59 14.37
N ASP A 202 -17.22 -6.39 14.93
CA ASP A 202 -18.32 -5.50 14.54
C ASP A 202 -17.93 -4.70 13.30
N ARG A 203 -18.56 -5.00 12.17
CA ARG A 203 -18.30 -4.31 10.90
C ARG A 203 -18.58 -2.81 10.96
N SER A 204 -19.63 -2.39 11.67
CA SER A 204 -20.06 -1.00 11.73
C SER A 204 -19.12 -0.19 12.61
N ALA A 205 -18.86 -0.67 13.83
CA ALA A 205 -17.89 -0.05 14.73
C ALA A 205 -16.49 -0.01 14.11
N TRP A 206 -16.06 -1.10 13.43
CA TRP A 206 -14.78 -1.13 12.73
C TRP A 206 -14.68 -0.07 11.64
N ARG A 207 -15.70 0.06 10.79
CA ARG A 207 -15.69 1.06 9.70
C ARG A 207 -15.61 2.47 10.23
N LEU A 208 -16.27 2.77 11.35
CA LEU A 208 -16.21 4.07 12.00
C LEU A 208 -14.84 4.32 12.62
N ALA A 209 -14.28 3.35 13.34
CA ALA A 209 -12.99 3.47 14.01
C ALA A 209 -11.82 3.71 13.03
N ILE A 210 -11.83 3.07 11.85
CA ILE A 210 -10.74 3.21 10.88
C ILE A 210 -10.97 4.34 9.87
N ASN A 211 -12.07 5.09 9.97
CA ASN A 211 -12.42 6.07 8.95
C ASN A 211 -11.49 7.28 9.00
N VAL A 212 -10.72 7.50 7.94
CA VAL A 212 -9.97 8.73 7.75
C VAL A 212 -10.84 9.69 6.93
N PRO A 213 -11.39 10.76 7.54
CA PRO A 213 -12.13 11.76 6.79
C PRO A 213 -11.19 12.50 5.84
N GLU A 214 -11.78 13.12 4.83
CA GLU A 214 -11.03 14.03 3.97
C GLU A 214 -11.02 15.43 4.61
N LEU A 215 -10.05 16.26 4.25
CA LEU A 215 -9.87 17.59 4.83
C LEU A 215 -10.85 18.62 4.27
#